data_AF-A0A3S1EGX9-F1
#
_entry.id   AF-A0A3S1EGX9-F1
#
_cell.length_a   1.000
_cell.length_b   1.000
_cell.length_c   1.000
_cell.angle_alpha   90.00
_cell.angle_beta   90.00
_cell.angle_gamma   90.00
#
_symmetry.space_group_name_H-M   'P 1'
#
loop_
_entity.id
_entity.type
_entity.pdbx_description
1 polymer ?
#
loop_
_entity_poly.entity_id
_entity_poly.type
_entity_poly.pdbx_seq_one_letter_code
_entity_poly.pdbx_strand_id
1 'polypeptide(L)'
;MNKTIEELANRWLKRKPDGLSALENRVLQSTLERTTISKDTNKAVAFHQTFGDRLADTIARIGGSWSFILTFIAFLILWTAGNVWLLTRDAFDPYPFIFLNLVLSMVAALQAPVIMMAQNRQTERDRIDA
;
A
#
# COMPACT_ATOMS: atom_id res chain seq x y z
N MET A 1 -3.98 -24.63 -32.29
CA MET A 1 -3.22 -25.87 -32.06
C MET A 1 -3.22 -26.12 -30.55
N ASN A 2 -4.14 -26.95 -30.06
CA ASN A 2 -4.21 -27.34 -28.65
C ASN A 2 -3.10 -28.37 -28.42
N LYS A 3 -2.02 -27.98 -27.74
CA LYS A 3 -0.96 -28.91 -27.36
C LYS A 3 -1.54 -29.84 -26.28
N THR A 4 -1.23 -31.14 -26.32
CA THR A 4 -1.71 -32.11 -25.32
C THR A 4 -0.61 -32.39 -24.30
N ILE A 5 -0.99 -32.92 -23.12
CA ILE A 5 -0.03 -33.26 -22.05
C ILE A 5 1.01 -34.27 -22.58
N GLU A 6 0.56 -35.18 -23.45
CA GLU A 6 1.40 -36.20 -24.09
C GLU A 6 2.48 -35.58 -24.98
N GLU A 7 2.15 -34.56 -25.77
CA GLU A 7 3.10 -33.89 -26.66
C GLU A 7 4.17 -33.14 -25.86
N LEU A 8 3.78 -32.48 -24.76
CA LEU A 8 4.71 -31.77 -23.88
C LEU A 8 5.60 -32.73 -23.07
N ALA A 9 5.01 -33.79 -22.51
CA ALA A 9 5.75 -34.82 -21.79
C ALA A 9 6.82 -35.46 -22.69
N ASN A 10 6.47 -35.82 -23.92
CA ASN A 10 7.42 -36.43 -24.84
C ASN A 10 8.49 -35.42 -25.32
N ARG A 11 8.12 -34.16 -25.57
CA ARG A 11 9.06 -33.15 -26.06
C ARG A 11 10.05 -32.66 -25.00
N TRP A 12 9.62 -32.51 -23.75
CA TRP A 12 10.42 -31.88 -22.70
C TRP A 12 11.04 -32.91 -21.74
N LEU A 13 10.30 -33.96 -21.40
CA LEU A 13 10.74 -34.99 -20.47
C LEU A 13 11.19 -36.29 -21.18
N LYS A 14 10.98 -36.41 -22.50
CA LYS A 14 11.28 -37.61 -23.31
C LYS A 14 10.74 -38.90 -22.67
N ARG A 15 9.64 -38.80 -21.93
CA ARG A 15 8.99 -39.91 -21.21
C ARG A 15 7.55 -40.05 -21.68
N LYS A 16 7.06 -41.30 -21.65
CA LYS A 16 5.66 -41.62 -21.95
C LYS A 16 4.74 -41.16 -20.80
N PRO A 17 3.48 -40.79 -21.10
CA PRO A 17 2.49 -40.29 -20.13
C PRO A 17 2.30 -41.20 -18.89
N ASP A 18 2.50 -42.51 -19.05
CA ASP A 18 2.30 -43.51 -18.00
C ASP A 18 3.39 -43.50 -16.89
N GLY A 19 4.48 -42.75 -17.10
CA GLY A 19 5.63 -42.69 -16.17
C GLY A 19 5.80 -41.36 -15.44
N LEU A 20 4.82 -40.45 -15.53
CA LEU A 20 4.89 -39.14 -14.87
C LEU A 20 4.36 -39.19 -13.44
N SER A 21 5.09 -38.55 -12.53
CA SER A 21 4.62 -38.28 -11.18
C SER A 21 3.40 -37.34 -11.19
N ALA A 22 2.55 -37.45 -10.17
CA ALA A 22 1.40 -36.57 -9.99
C ALA A 22 1.77 -35.07 -10.00
N LEU A 23 2.99 -34.74 -9.60
CA LEU A 23 3.51 -33.37 -9.63
C LEU A 23 3.83 -32.91 -11.06
N GLU A 24 4.43 -33.77 -11.89
CA GLU A 24 4.82 -33.43 -13.27
C GLU A 24 3.58 -33.26 -14.16
N ASN A 25 2.58 -34.11 -13.99
CA ASN A 25 1.29 -33.96 -14.66
C ASN A 25 0.61 -32.61 -14.33
N ARG A 26 0.70 -32.17 -13.06
CA ARG A 26 0.12 -30.88 -12.62
C ARG A 26 0.82 -29.67 -13.25
N VAL A 27 2.14 -29.72 -13.42
CA VAL A 27 2.93 -28.66 -14.06
C VAL A 27 2.69 -28.61 -15.58
N LEU A 28 2.53 -29.76 -16.23
CA LEU A 28 2.19 -29.80 -17.65
C LEU A 28 0.76 -29.33 -17.91
N GLN A 29 -0.18 -29.69 -17.03
CA GLN A 29 -1.57 -29.24 -17.10
C GLN A 29 -1.69 -27.72 -16.93
N SER A 30 -0.96 -27.11 -15.98
CA SER A 30 -0.95 -25.66 -15.82
C SER A 30 -0.32 -24.91 -16.99
N THR A 31 0.62 -25.54 -17.71
CA THR A 31 1.23 -24.96 -18.92
C THR A 31 0.25 -24.94 -20.10
N LEU A 32 -0.63 -25.94 -20.20
CA LEU A 32 -1.65 -26.02 -21.26
C LEU A 32 -2.81 -25.06 -21.04
N GLU A 33 -3.17 -24.82 -19.79
CA GLU A 33 -4.25 -23.90 -19.44
C GLU A 33 -3.88 -22.43 -19.66
N ARG A 34 -2.60 -22.10 -19.96
CA ARG A 34 -2.10 -20.72 -20.11
C ARG A 34 -2.53 -19.79 -18.96
N THR A 35 -2.95 -20.36 -17.85
CA THR A 35 -3.25 -19.66 -16.61
C THR A 35 -1.89 -19.46 -15.97
N THR A 36 -1.38 -18.23 -16.08
CA THR A 36 -0.28 -17.79 -15.23
C THR A 36 -0.63 -18.21 -13.82
N ILE A 37 0.18 -19.07 -13.21
CA ILE A 37 0.19 -19.29 -11.75
C ILE A 37 0.79 -18.03 -11.11
N SER A 38 0.28 -16.86 -11.47
CA SER A 38 0.31 -15.72 -10.60
C SER A 38 -0.95 -15.89 -9.80
N LYS A 39 -0.83 -16.55 -8.65
CA LYS A 39 -1.85 -16.52 -7.62
C LYS A 39 -2.12 -15.02 -7.41
N ASP A 40 -3.23 -14.53 -7.96
CA ASP A 40 -3.66 -13.13 -7.88
C ASP A 40 -4.12 -12.90 -6.43
N THR A 41 -3.16 -12.97 -5.50
CA THR A 41 -3.34 -12.81 -4.06
C THR A 41 -3.85 -11.39 -3.77
N ASN A 42 -3.62 -10.47 -4.71
CA ASN A 42 -4.12 -9.10 -4.66
C ASN A 42 -5.66 -9.03 -4.69
N LYS A 43 -6.36 -9.98 -5.32
CA LYS A 43 -7.84 -10.02 -5.32
C LYS A 43 -8.44 -10.55 -4.02
N ALA A 44 -7.73 -11.42 -3.30
CA ALA A 44 -8.20 -11.93 -2.01
C ALA A 44 -8.02 -10.91 -0.88
N VAL A 45 -7.02 -10.03 -0.97
CA VAL A 45 -6.79 -8.92 -0.01
C VAL A 45 -7.79 -7.76 -0.25
N ALA A 46 -8.29 -7.59 -1.48
CA ALA A 46 -9.28 -6.57 -1.80
C ALA A 46 -10.66 -6.81 -1.15
N PHE A 47 -10.97 -8.05 -0.76
CA PHE A 47 -12.29 -8.41 -0.21
C PHE A 47 -12.44 -8.15 1.30
N HIS A 48 -11.37 -7.70 1.98
CA HIS A 48 -11.38 -7.26 3.38
C HIS A 48 -10.72 -5.88 3.54
N GLN A 49 -10.99 -4.94 2.62
CA GLN A 49 -10.63 -3.54 2.87
C GLN A 49 -11.53 -2.97 3.97
N THR A 50 -11.00 -2.91 5.18
CA THR A 50 -11.62 -2.20 6.30
C THR A 50 -11.65 -0.71 5.96
N PHE A 51 -12.59 0.06 6.53
CA PHE A 51 -12.61 1.53 6.37
C PHE A 51 -11.26 2.16 6.74
N GLY A 52 -10.55 1.58 7.72
CA GLY A 52 -9.21 1.99 8.12
C GLY A 52 -8.16 1.86 7.01
N ASP A 53 -8.22 0.78 6.21
CA ASP A 53 -7.26 0.55 5.13
C ASP A 53 -7.42 1.59 4.00
N ARG A 54 -8.67 1.94 3.67
CA ARG A 54 -8.98 2.99 2.70
C ARG A 54 -8.54 4.37 3.17
N LEU A 55 -8.76 4.67 4.47
CA LEU A 55 -8.34 5.92 5.06
C LEU A 55 -6.80 6.03 5.08
N ALA A 56 -6.11 4.95 5.46
CA ALA A 56 -4.65 4.88 5.47
C ALA A 56 -4.05 5.04 4.06
N ASP A 57 -4.61 4.38 3.03
CA ASP A 57 -4.16 4.53 1.65
C ASP A 57 -4.38 5.95 1.10
N THR A 58 -5.45 6.62 1.54
CA THR A 58 -5.74 8.02 1.18
C THR A 58 -4.78 8.98 1.89
N ILE A 59 -4.54 8.78 3.19
CA ILE A 59 -3.59 9.57 3.98
C ILE A 59 -2.16 9.37 3.46
N ALA A 60 -1.75 8.16 3.11
CA ALA A 60 -0.42 7.89 2.55
C ALA A 60 -0.20 8.59 1.21
N ARG A 61 -1.22 8.61 0.34
CA ARG A 61 -1.16 9.29 -0.96
C ARG A 61 -1.11 10.81 -0.83
N ILE A 62 -1.83 11.36 0.14
CA ILE A 62 -1.86 12.81 0.40
C ILE A 62 -0.56 13.25 1.10
N GLY A 63 -0.16 12.53 2.16
CA GLY A 63 1.00 12.84 2.99
C GLY A 63 2.34 12.67 2.28
N GLY A 64 2.43 11.84 1.24
CA GLY A 64 3.64 11.68 0.42
C GLY A 64 3.84 12.75 -0.66
N SER A 65 2.88 13.66 -0.86
CA SER A 65 2.96 14.67 -1.91
C SER A 65 3.63 15.97 -1.42
N TRP A 66 4.51 16.54 -2.25
CA TRP A 66 5.11 17.86 -1.98
C TRP A 66 4.06 18.98 -1.81
N SER A 67 2.94 18.87 -2.52
CA SER A 67 1.83 19.83 -2.43
C SER A 67 1.15 19.85 -1.05
N PHE A 68 1.09 18.70 -0.35
CA PHE A 68 0.56 18.64 1.01
C PHE A 68 1.44 19.42 1.99
N ILE A 69 2.76 19.26 1.91
CA ILE A 69 3.72 19.97 2.77
C ILE A 69 3.58 21.49 2.56
N LEU A 70 3.54 21.94 1.30
CA LEU A 70 3.37 23.36 0.96
C LEU A 70 2.04 23.93 1.47
N THR A 71 0.94 23.19 1.29
CA THR A 71 -0.39 23.60 1.78
C THR A 71 -0.42 23.67 3.31
N PHE A 72 0.22 22.71 3.99
CA PHE A 72 0.33 22.67 5.43
C PHE A 72 1.12 23.87 5.97
N ILE A 73 2.28 24.18 5.37
CA ILE A 73 3.08 25.36 5.73
C ILE A 73 2.27 26.65 5.50
N ALA A 74 1.57 26.77 4.37
CA ALA A 74 0.73 27.92 4.08
C ALA A 74 -0.39 28.10 5.12
N PHE A 75 -1.02 27.00 5.55
CA PHE A 75 -2.01 27.00 6.63
C PHE A 75 -1.41 27.47 7.95
N LEU A 76 -0.23 26.98 8.34
CA LEU A 76 0.45 27.43 9.56
C LEU A 76 0.75 28.94 9.52
N ILE A 77 1.27 29.44 8.40
CA ILE A 77 1.55 30.87 8.22
C ILE A 77 0.26 31.69 8.32
N LEU A 78 -0.82 31.24 7.66
CA LEU A 78 -2.11 31.94 7.70
C LEU A 78 -2.69 31.95 9.12
N TRP A 79 -2.61 30.84 9.84
CA TRP A 79 -3.06 30.73 11.22
C TRP A 79 -2.28 31.66 12.16
N THR A 80 -0.95 31.64 12.07
CA THR A 80 -0.06 32.51 12.84
C THR A 80 -0.32 33.98 12.51
N ALA A 81 -0.36 34.35 11.23
CA ALA A 81 -0.62 35.73 10.80
C ALA A 81 -2.00 36.21 11.24
N GLY A 82 -3.03 35.36 11.12
CA GLY A 82 -4.38 35.63 11.60
C GLY A 82 -4.42 35.89 13.10
N ASN A 83 -3.78 35.03 13.90
CA ASN A 83 -3.74 35.20 15.36
C ASN A 83 -2.90 36.40 15.81
N VAL A 84 -1.78 36.69 15.13
CA VAL A 84 -0.98 37.90 15.41
C VAL A 84 -1.75 39.17 15.07
N TRP A 85 -2.51 39.19 13.96
CA TRP A 85 -3.36 40.32 13.63
C TRP A 85 -4.51 40.47 14.64
N LEU A 86 -5.12 39.36 15.05
CA LEU A 86 -6.19 39.32 16.05
C LEU A 86 -5.70 39.67 17.46
N LEU A 87 -4.42 39.51 17.77
CA LEU A 87 -3.79 39.92 19.05
C LEU A 87 -3.95 41.42 19.34
N THR A 88 -4.21 42.24 18.33
CA THR A 88 -4.55 43.66 18.54
C THR A 88 -5.96 43.90 19.07
N ARG A 89 -6.83 42.87 19.12
CA ARG A 89 -8.22 42.99 19.57
C ARG A 89 -8.64 41.93 20.59
N ASP A 90 -8.36 40.65 20.34
CA ASP A 90 -8.53 39.51 21.25
C ASP A 90 -8.00 38.25 20.54
N ALA A 91 -6.77 37.83 20.80
CA ALA A 91 -6.19 36.65 20.14
C ALA A 91 -6.81 35.35 20.64
N PHE A 92 -7.18 34.47 19.70
CA PHE A 92 -7.67 33.13 19.99
C PHE A 92 -6.55 32.18 20.45
N ASP A 93 -5.36 32.29 19.86
CA ASP A 93 -4.14 31.54 20.24
C ASP A 93 -2.94 32.50 20.32
N PRO A 94 -2.75 33.20 21.45
CA PRO A 94 -1.64 34.12 21.65
C PRO A 94 -0.29 33.39 21.62
N TYR A 95 0.78 34.12 21.27
CA TYR A 95 2.15 33.59 21.41
C TYR A 95 2.37 33.11 22.86
N PRO A 96 2.78 31.84 23.10
CA PRO A 96 3.57 30.95 22.23
C PRO A 96 2.80 29.91 21.38
N PHE A 97 1.54 30.17 21.01
CA PHE A 97 0.69 29.29 20.17
C PHE A 97 0.51 27.88 20.76
N ILE A 98 -0.09 27.81 21.94
CA ILE A 98 -0.27 26.56 22.69
C ILE A 98 -1.22 25.62 21.93
N PHE A 99 -2.27 26.17 21.32
CA PHE A 99 -3.24 25.35 20.58
C PHE A 99 -2.61 24.76 19.32
N LEU A 100 -1.88 25.59 18.55
CA LEU A 100 -1.15 25.11 17.37
C LEU A 100 -0.14 24.01 17.73
N ASN A 101 0.63 24.21 18.80
CA ASN A 101 1.59 23.21 19.28
C ASN A 101 0.92 21.90 19.69
N LEU A 102 -0.23 21.96 20.36
CA LEU A 102 -1.00 20.77 20.73
C LEU A 102 -1.43 19.98 19.48
N VAL A 103 -1.99 20.67 18.48
CA VAL A 103 -2.42 20.04 17.22
C VAL A 103 -1.24 19.41 16.48
N LEU A 104 -0.13 20.13 16.35
CA LEU A 104 1.09 19.61 15.72
C LEU A 104 1.62 18.37 16.43
N SER A 105 1.63 18.39 17.77
CA SER A 105 2.08 17.25 18.58
C SER A 105 1.18 16.02 18.37
N MET A 106 -0.14 16.21 18.31
CA MET A 106 -1.09 15.13 18.03
C MET A 106 -0.89 14.55 16.63
N VAL A 107 -0.71 15.40 15.61
CA VAL A 107 -0.44 14.96 14.24
C VAL A 107 0.86 14.16 14.17
N ALA A 108 1.95 14.67 14.78
CA ALA A 108 3.24 14.00 14.82
C ALA A 108 3.18 12.65 15.55
N ALA A 109 2.45 12.56 16.65
CA ALA A 109 2.27 11.31 17.40
C ALA A 109 1.56 10.23 16.56
N LEU A 110 0.62 10.63 15.69
CA LEU A 110 -0.08 9.71 14.78
C LEU A 110 0.75 9.35 13.54
N GLN A 111 1.75 10.15 13.16
CA GLN A 111 2.58 9.87 11.98
C GLN A 111 3.43 8.60 12.13
N ALA A 112 4.09 8.39 13.27
CA ALA A 112 4.99 7.25 13.45
C ALA A 112 4.27 5.88 13.33
N PRO A 113 3.11 5.66 13.96
CA PRO A 113 2.34 4.42 13.77
C PRO A 113 1.82 4.25 12.33
N VAL A 114 1.35 5.32 11.69
CA VAL A 114 0.85 5.27 10.32
C VAL A 114 1.98 4.91 9.35
N ILE A 115 3.17 5.49 9.53
CA ILE A 115 4.37 5.14 8.76
C ILE A 115 4.75 3.68 9.01
N MET A 116 4.75 3.22 10.26
CA MET A 116 5.05 1.83 10.60
C MET A 116 4.04 0.85 9.97
N MET A 117 2.74 1.18 9.95
CA MET A 117 1.71 0.37 9.29
C MET A 117 1.89 0.35 7.77
N ALA A 118 2.24 1.49 7.16
CA ALA A 118 2.53 1.58 5.73
C ALA A 118 3.79 0.77 5.35
N GLN A 119 4.84 0.83 6.17
CA GLN A 119 6.06 0.04 6.01
C GLN A 119 5.80 -1.46 6.15
N ASN A 120 5.05 -1.89 7.17
CA ASN A 120 4.73 -3.30 7.38
C ASN A 120 4.00 -3.91 6.17
N ARG A 121 3.14 -3.13 5.50
CA ARG A 121 2.46 -3.54 4.25
C ARG A 121 3.39 -3.60 3.05
N GLN A 122 4.40 -2.72 2.94
CA GLN A 122 5.38 -2.77 1.85
C GLN A 122 6.31 -3.98 2.01
N THR A 123 6.82 -4.24 3.22
CA THR A 123 7.69 -5.39 3.49
C THR A 123 7.03 -6.73 3.16
N GLU A 124 5.73 -6.86 3.41
CA GLU A 124 4.98 -8.07 3.06
C GLU A 124 4.86 -8.27 1.54
N ARG A 125 4.74 -7.19 0.76
CA ARG A 125 4.74 -7.25 -0.71
C ARG A 125 6.11 -7.64 -1.25
N ASP A 126 7.18 -7.02 -0.74
CA ASP A 126 8.55 -7.29 -1.15
C ASP A 126 8.96 -8.76 -0.90
N ARG A 127 8.40 -9.41 0.13
CA ARG A 127 8.61 -10.85 0.40
C ARG A 127 7.92 -11.78 -0.59
N ILE A 128 6.82 -11.36 -1.20
CA ILE A 128 6.08 -12.17 -2.17
C ILE A 128 6.73 -12.05 -3.56
N ASP A 129 7.31 -10.89 -3.85
CA ASP A 129 7.96 -10.60 -5.12
C ASP A 129 9.43 -11.09 -5.18
N ALA A 130 10.00 -11.55 -4.05
CA ALA A 130 11.35 -12.13 -3.93
C ALA A 130 11.34 -13.67 -3.91
#